data_AF-A0A8J6MRI2-F1
#
_entry.id   AF-A0A8J6MRI2-F1
#
_cell.length_a   1.000
_cell.length_b   1.000
_cell.length_c   1.000
_cell.angle_alpha   90.00
_cell.angle_beta   90.00
_cell.angle_gamma   90.00
#
_symmetry.space_group_name_H-M   'P 1'
#
loop_
_entity.id
_entity.type
_entity.pdbx_description
1 polymer ?
#
loop_
_entity_poly.entity_id
_entity_poly.type
_entity_poly.pdbx_seq_one_letter_code
_entity_poly.pdbx_strand_id
1 'polypeptide(L)'
;MRARSLLLILPLLWIVLTAFTAWSGHPWSSNHATLNRTGDWVTRFQKAQGRLPETLAEVRTYAYSHGQRPDLHDSYGHALFYQPLTEEAFVLKSFGRDAMENTVLISRDESYGKGIAYPASSLRGETMNESVLNFYQSSFLEGVESSRGSLVASLKSRFRGGSKRLLIQSHDDPEFFMISTHDAVEEFLWLPGGFEIIFTASGSKRYDDGLYYWNLTDNHIVNLLPKVREKFFPRLSAETKITVSLSHVSDAPNFIYFFAMPFQNELDPKEFYRYHNFYAFNPRSDFAVSRVTADEDYAIFDYPINHDALIDHDTMLAATSSQKDWIALTLSGDKQKLLETWQAYCTNHSDSPALPYSLWWLASLYNDTYRELHNSQPQKARIIRNYGLEIIEALSALPSTPLYLRGFSEHLKKNLLLSKPADYNVATQAQEPNTSAPTHDQE
;
A
#
# COMPACT_ATOMS: atom_id res chain seq x y z
N MET A 1 61.47 -22.42 -16.03
CA MET A 1 60.18 -23.07 -16.33
C MET A 1 59.76 -22.66 -17.73
N ARG A 2 59.49 -23.63 -18.61
CA ARG A 2 59.39 -23.43 -20.07
C ARG A 2 57.98 -23.00 -20.45
N ALA A 3 57.84 -22.05 -21.39
CA ALA A 3 56.56 -21.54 -21.93
C ALA A 3 55.56 -22.64 -22.37
N ARG A 4 56.04 -23.86 -22.62
CA ARG A 4 55.22 -25.05 -22.90
C ARG A 4 54.35 -25.51 -21.73
N SER A 5 54.78 -25.29 -20.48
CA SER A 5 53.97 -25.61 -19.30
C SER A 5 52.79 -24.64 -19.14
N LEU A 6 52.96 -23.37 -19.52
CA LEU A 6 51.91 -22.34 -19.49
C LEU A 6 50.80 -22.60 -20.54
N LEU A 7 51.19 -23.09 -21.72
CA LEU A 7 50.25 -23.47 -22.80
C LEU A 7 49.37 -24.69 -22.47
N LEU A 8 49.77 -25.54 -21.52
CA LEU A 8 48.97 -26.67 -21.05
C LEU A 8 48.11 -26.30 -19.83
N ILE A 9 48.57 -25.35 -19.01
CA ILE A 9 47.83 -24.90 -17.82
C ILE A 9 46.64 -24.02 -18.21
N LEU A 10 46.78 -23.13 -19.19
CA LEU A 10 45.71 -22.20 -19.62
C LEU A 10 44.44 -22.90 -20.12
N PRO A 11 44.48 -23.91 -21.01
CA PRO A 11 43.29 -24.64 -21.46
C PRO A 11 42.66 -25.46 -20.33
N LEU A 12 43.49 -26.04 -19.44
CA LEU A 12 43.00 -26.80 -18.29
C LEU A 12 42.33 -25.89 -17.27
N LEU A 13 42.90 -24.71 -17.00
CA LEU A 13 42.28 -23.68 -16.17
C LEU A 13 40.97 -23.20 -16.81
N TRP A 14 40.94 -23.02 -18.13
CA TRP A 14 39.74 -22.60 -18.87
C TRP A 14 38.64 -23.67 -18.80
N ILE A 15 38.97 -24.94 -19.01
CA ILE A 15 38.03 -26.06 -18.89
C ILE A 15 37.52 -26.17 -17.46
N VAL A 16 38.39 -26.06 -16.45
CA VAL A 16 38.00 -26.07 -15.04
C VAL A 16 37.15 -24.86 -14.68
N LEU A 17 37.47 -23.66 -15.17
CA LEU A 17 36.65 -22.45 -14.97
C LEU A 17 35.28 -22.58 -15.63
N THR A 18 35.21 -23.05 -16.89
CA THR A 18 33.94 -23.27 -17.60
C THR A 18 33.10 -24.38 -16.99
N ALA A 19 33.73 -25.47 -16.54
CA ALA A 19 33.08 -26.56 -15.83
C ALA A 19 32.63 -26.11 -14.44
N PHE A 20 33.41 -25.30 -13.73
CA PHE A 20 33.02 -24.72 -12.45
C PHE A 20 31.83 -23.78 -12.63
N THR A 21 31.82 -22.89 -13.62
CA THR A 21 30.66 -22.03 -13.90
C THR A 21 29.41 -22.79 -14.36
N ALA A 22 29.57 -23.94 -15.04
CA ALA A 22 28.47 -24.79 -15.47
C ALA A 22 27.95 -25.71 -14.35
N TRP A 23 28.82 -26.12 -13.43
CA TRP A 23 28.51 -27.05 -12.34
C TRP A 23 28.11 -26.33 -11.04
N SER A 24 28.62 -25.11 -10.83
CA SER A 24 28.14 -24.18 -9.80
C SER A 24 26.96 -23.34 -10.27
N GLY A 25 26.24 -23.81 -11.32
CA GLY A 25 25.23 -23.10 -12.10
C GLY A 25 24.78 -21.81 -11.45
N HIS A 26 25.27 -20.68 -11.94
CA HIS A 26 25.11 -19.39 -11.29
C HIS A 26 23.66 -19.27 -10.80
N PRO A 27 23.39 -19.01 -9.51
CA PRO A 27 22.04 -19.05 -8.93
C PRO A 27 20.98 -18.33 -9.77
N TRP A 28 21.41 -17.30 -10.48
CA TRP A 28 20.66 -16.52 -11.46
C TRP A 28 20.13 -17.33 -12.65
N SER A 29 20.99 -18.12 -13.30
CA SER A 29 20.60 -19.01 -14.40
C SER A 29 19.62 -20.10 -13.94
N SER A 30 19.75 -20.55 -12.69
CA SER A 30 18.83 -21.50 -12.05
C SER A 30 17.48 -20.85 -11.73
N ASN A 31 17.48 -19.64 -11.18
CA ASN A 31 16.25 -18.89 -10.87
C ASN A 31 15.46 -18.56 -12.13
N HIS A 32 16.12 -18.06 -13.17
CA HIS A 32 15.48 -17.74 -14.44
C HIS A 32 14.84 -18.98 -15.08
N ALA A 33 15.54 -20.13 -15.08
CA ALA A 33 14.99 -21.39 -15.58
C ALA A 33 13.78 -21.88 -14.75
N THR A 34 13.84 -21.74 -13.43
CA THR A 34 12.73 -22.08 -12.53
C THR A 34 11.52 -21.19 -12.77
N LEU A 35 11.72 -19.87 -12.90
CA LEU A 35 10.66 -18.90 -13.20
C LEU A 35 9.98 -19.18 -14.53
N ASN A 36 10.75 -19.42 -15.59
CA ASN A 36 10.21 -19.76 -16.90
C ASN A 36 9.40 -21.06 -16.86
N ARG A 37 9.93 -22.11 -16.23
CA ARG A 37 9.24 -23.39 -16.10
C ARG A 37 7.92 -23.25 -15.34
N THR A 38 7.94 -22.53 -14.22
CA THR A 38 6.74 -22.29 -13.41
C THR A 38 5.73 -21.41 -14.17
N GLY A 39 6.18 -20.38 -14.88
CA GLY A 39 5.34 -19.53 -15.73
C GLY A 39 4.66 -20.30 -16.85
N ASP A 40 5.34 -21.25 -17.48
CA ASP A 40 4.72 -22.12 -18.47
C ASP A 40 3.65 -23.03 -17.88
N TRP A 41 3.82 -23.51 -16.65
CA TRP A 41 2.78 -24.26 -15.96
C TRP A 41 1.57 -23.41 -15.60
N VAL A 42 1.78 -22.16 -15.18
CA VAL A 42 0.68 -21.19 -14.98
C VAL A 42 -0.10 -21.00 -16.28
N THR A 43 0.60 -20.79 -17.41
CA THR A 43 -0.05 -20.63 -18.72
C THR A 43 -0.82 -21.91 -19.14
N ARG A 44 -0.27 -23.10 -18.89
CA ARG A 44 -0.96 -24.37 -19.19
C ARG A 44 -2.20 -24.56 -18.32
N PHE A 45 -2.10 -24.26 -17.03
CA PHE A 45 -3.23 -24.27 -16.10
C PHE A 45 -4.34 -23.35 -16.62
N GLN A 46 -3.99 -22.10 -16.96
CA GLN A 46 -4.93 -21.10 -17.46
C GLN A 46 -5.68 -21.60 -18.70
N LYS A 47 -4.95 -22.11 -19.70
CA LYS A 47 -5.55 -22.67 -20.92
C LYS A 47 -6.50 -23.85 -20.64
N ALA A 48 -6.19 -24.66 -19.63
CA ALA A 48 -6.98 -25.83 -19.30
C ALA A 48 -8.21 -25.51 -18.42
N GLN A 49 -8.12 -24.53 -17.53
CA GLN A 49 -9.15 -24.20 -16.54
C GLN A 49 -9.97 -22.97 -16.91
N GLY A 50 -9.57 -22.21 -17.93
CA GLY A 50 -10.23 -20.95 -18.32
C GLY A 50 -10.06 -19.82 -17.30
N ARG A 51 -9.14 -19.97 -16.33
CA ARG A 51 -8.82 -18.96 -15.31
C ARG A 51 -7.36 -19.06 -14.89
N LEU A 52 -6.75 -17.97 -14.44
CA LEU A 52 -5.46 -18.05 -13.77
C LEU A 52 -5.56 -18.86 -12.46
N PRO A 53 -4.47 -19.56 -12.07
CA PRO A 53 -4.41 -20.22 -10.79
C PRO A 53 -4.47 -19.19 -9.68
N GLU A 54 -5.13 -19.54 -8.60
CA GLU A 54 -5.19 -18.70 -7.42
C GLU A 54 -3.82 -18.67 -6.74
N THR A 55 -3.25 -19.85 -6.49
CA THR A 55 -1.93 -20.02 -5.87
C THR A 55 -1.00 -20.82 -6.75
N LEU A 56 0.32 -20.68 -6.50
CA LEU A 56 1.30 -21.64 -7.01
C LEU A 56 1.08 -23.08 -6.51
N ALA A 57 0.36 -23.28 -5.40
CA ALA A 57 0.00 -24.62 -4.95
C ALA A 57 -0.99 -25.31 -5.90
N GLU A 58 -1.92 -24.56 -6.51
CA GLU A 58 -2.80 -25.09 -7.59
C GLU A 58 -1.96 -25.51 -8.80
N VAL A 59 -1.00 -24.68 -9.20
CA VAL A 59 -0.08 -24.96 -10.31
C VAL A 59 0.70 -26.25 -10.05
N ARG A 60 1.22 -26.43 -8.84
CA ARG A 60 1.93 -27.66 -8.44
C ARG A 60 1.02 -28.88 -8.49
N THR A 61 -0.19 -28.79 -7.95
CA THR A 61 -1.16 -29.91 -8.00
C THR A 61 -1.51 -30.29 -9.44
N TYR A 62 -1.72 -29.29 -10.30
CA TYR A 62 -1.98 -29.50 -11.72
C TYR A 62 -0.78 -30.10 -12.47
N ALA A 63 0.43 -29.63 -12.21
CA ALA A 63 1.63 -30.22 -12.81
C ALA A 63 1.85 -31.66 -12.34
N TYR A 64 1.55 -31.95 -11.07
CA TYR A 64 1.65 -33.31 -10.50
C TYR A 64 0.71 -34.29 -11.22
N SER A 65 -0.50 -33.86 -11.58
CA SER A 65 -1.41 -34.72 -12.36
C SER A 65 -0.92 -35.02 -13.78
N HIS A 66 0.08 -34.27 -14.27
CA HIS A 66 0.77 -34.49 -15.54
C HIS A 66 2.16 -35.13 -15.37
N GLY A 67 2.46 -35.68 -14.18
CA GLY A 67 3.73 -36.38 -13.90
C GLY A 67 4.93 -35.46 -13.73
N GLN A 68 4.72 -34.16 -13.52
CA GLN A 68 5.76 -33.14 -13.47
C GLN A 68 5.84 -32.52 -12.09
N ARG A 69 7.03 -32.09 -11.66
CA ARG A 69 7.24 -31.52 -10.31
C ARG A 69 7.94 -30.16 -10.41
N PRO A 70 7.19 -29.07 -10.68
CA PRO A 70 7.79 -27.74 -10.75
C PRO A 70 8.32 -27.34 -9.36
N ASP A 71 9.48 -26.69 -9.34
CA ASP A 71 9.98 -26.05 -8.13
C ASP A 71 9.25 -24.73 -7.94
N LEU A 72 8.76 -24.49 -6.72
CA LEU A 72 8.08 -23.27 -6.33
C LEU A 72 8.97 -22.36 -5.48
N HIS A 73 10.24 -22.72 -5.31
CA HIS A 73 11.24 -21.93 -4.61
C HIS A 73 12.35 -21.54 -5.58
N ASP A 74 13.00 -20.42 -5.29
CA ASP A 74 14.23 -20.05 -5.95
C ASP A 74 15.43 -20.87 -5.40
N SER A 75 16.58 -20.69 -6.04
CA SER A 75 17.84 -21.37 -5.67
C SER A 75 18.35 -21.01 -4.26
N TYR A 76 17.77 -20.01 -3.61
CA TYR A 76 18.07 -19.63 -2.23
C TYR A 76 17.06 -20.23 -1.22
N GLY A 77 16.08 -21.00 -1.70
CA GLY A 77 15.07 -21.64 -0.87
C GLY A 77 13.90 -20.72 -0.49
N HIS A 78 13.78 -19.54 -1.11
CA HIS A 78 12.64 -18.66 -0.91
C HIS A 78 11.52 -19.00 -1.88
N ALA A 79 10.27 -19.01 -1.39
CA ALA A 79 9.11 -19.24 -2.25
C ALA A 79 9.00 -18.13 -3.30
N LEU A 80 8.72 -18.53 -4.54
CA LEU A 80 8.48 -17.59 -5.64
C LEU A 80 7.26 -16.73 -5.34
N PHE A 81 7.38 -15.45 -5.65
CA PHE A 81 6.25 -14.54 -5.66
C PHE A 81 5.41 -14.80 -6.91
N TYR A 82 4.09 -14.82 -6.72
CA TYR A 82 3.10 -14.97 -7.78
C TYR A 82 1.93 -14.03 -7.53
N GLN A 83 1.56 -13.27 -8.54
CA GLN A 83 0.43 -12.35 -8.49
C GLN A 83 -0.31 -12.32 -9.83
N PRO A 84 -1.58 -12.76 -9.89
CA PRO A 84 -2.46 -12.43 -11.01
C PRO A 84 -2.64 -10.92 -11.12
N LEU A 85 -2.51 -10.38 -12.33
CA LEU A 85 -2.69 -8.95 -12.62
C LEU A 85 -4.02 -8.67 -13.30
N THR A 86 -4.41 -9.54 -14.24
CA THR A 86 -5.70 -9.52 -14.94
C THR A 86 -6.23 -10.95 -15.02
N GLU A 87 -7.31 -11.20 -15.78
CA GLU A 87 -7.77 -12.57 -16.07
C GLU A 87 -6.75 -13.40 -16.85
N GLU A 88 -5.82 -12.73 -17.55
CA GLU A 88 -4.88 -13.40 -18.45
C GLU A 88 -3.40 -13.14 -18.13
N ALA A 89 -3.10 -12.05 -17.44
CA ALA A 89 -1.73 -11.66 -17.12
C ALA A 89 -1.41 -11.93 -15.65
N PHE A 90 -0.16 -12.32 -15.39
CA PHE A 90 0.36 -12.57 -14.06
C PHE A 90 1.84 -12.19 -13.98
N VAL A 91 2.35 -12.07 -12.77
CA VAL A 91 3.77 -11.88 -12.50
C VAL A 91 4.29 -13.03 -11.64
N LEU A 92 5.47 -13.54 -12.01
CA LEU A 92 6.29 -14.41 -11.19
C LEU A 92 7.64 -13.74 -10.90
N LYS A 93 8.06 -13.74 -9.64
CA LYS A 93 9.33 -13.14 -9.23
C LYS A 93 10.09 -14.00 -8.22
N SER A 94 11.41 -14.05 -8.35
CA SER A 94 12.33 -14.44 -7.27
C SER A 94 12.92 -13.17 -6.68
N PHE A 95 13.04 -13.10 -5.36
CA PHE A 95 13.67 -11.96 -4.69
C PHE A 95 15.17 -12.19 -4.41
N GLY A 96 15.71 -13.33 -4.83
CA GLY A 96 17.14 -13.60 -4.71
C GLY A 96 17.63 -13.78 -3.28
N ARG A 97 18.94 -13.57 -3.07
CA ARG A 97 19.62 -13.91 -1.81
C ARG A 97 19.27 -12.97 -0.66
N ASP A 98 19.15 -11.68 -0.96
CA ASP A 98 18.92 -10.62 0.03
C ASP A 98 17.49 -10.08 0.00
N ALA A 99 16.63 -10.68 -0.81
CA ALA A 99 15.25 -10.25 -1.02
C ALA A 99 15.09 -8.81 -1.59
N MET A 100 16.19 -8.13 -1.93
CA MET A 100 16.24 -6.75 -2.42
C MET A 100 16.57 -6.63 -3.91
N GLU A 101 16.74 -7.76 -4.61
CA GLU A 101 16.94 -7.83 -6.05
C GLU A 101 15.65 -7.41 -6.80
N ASN A 102 15.30 -6.12 -6.79
CA ASN A 102 14.57 -5.50 -7.89
C ASN A 102 15.58 -4.79 -8.78
N THR A 103 15.45 -4.93 -10.09
CA THR A 103 16.31 -4.22 -11.03
C THR A 103 16.10 -2.71 -10.99
N VAL A 104 17.19 -2.02 -11.25
CA VAL A 104 17.29 -0.62 -11.69
C VAL A 104 16.43 -0.42 -12.96
N LEU A 105 15.84 0.75 -13.14
CA LEU A 105 14.96 1.20 -14.26
C LEU A 105 15.42 0.88 -15.71
N ILE A 106 16.58 0.27 -15.93
CA ILE A 106 17.33 0.33 -17.20
C ILE A 106 17.50 -1.05 -17.87
N SER A 107 17.03 -2.16 -17.29
CA SER A 107 17.09 -3.46 -17.96
C SER A 107 15.98 -4.41 -17.52
N ARG A 108 15.46 -5.19 -18.48
CA ARG A 108 14.57 -6.35 -18.26
C ARG A 108 15.11 -7.21 -17.13
N ASP A 109 14.30 -7.40 -16.10
CA ASP A 109 14.69 -8.17 -14.92
C ASP A 109 14.58 -9.67 -15.19
N GLU A 110 15.74 -10.31 -15.21
CA GLU A 110 15.91 -11.74 -15.45
C GLU A 110 15.30 -12.59 -14.33
N SER A 111 14.97 -11.99 -13.18
CA SER A 111 14.21 -12.61 -12.08
C SER A 111 12.68 -12.59 -12.31
N TYR A 112 12.22 -12.16 -13.49
CA TYR A 112 10.83 -12.30 -13.91
C TYR A 112 10.58 -13.51 -14.82
N GLY A 113 9.51 -14.23 -14.49
CA GLY A 113 8.90 -15.20 -15.39
C GLY A 113 7.59 -14.66 -15.94
N LYS A 114 7.59 -14.26 -17.21
CA LYS A 114 6.42 -14.11 -18.11
C LYS A 114 5.21 -13.33 -17.54
N GLY A 115 5.05 -12.08 -17.99
CA GLY A 115 3.83 -11.28 -17.85
C GLY A 115 3.88 -10.11 -18.81
N ILE A 116 2.87 -9.95 -19.67
CA ILE A 116 2.63 -8.71 -20.42
C ILE A 116 1.34 -8.16 -19.83
N ALA A 117 1.45 -7.05 -19.10
CA ALA A 117 0.28 -6.38 -18.55
C ALA A 117 0.46 -4.89 -18.70
N TYR A 118 -0.46 -4.26 -19.42
CA TYR A 118 -0.62 -2.82 -19.34
C TYR A 118 -1.28 -2.51 -17.99
N PRO A 119 -0.75 -1.57 -17.20
CA PRO A 119 -1.51 -1.05 -16.09
C PRO A 119 -2.83 -0.49 -16.63
N ALA A 120 -3.92 -0.65 -15.87
CA ALA A 120 -5.14 0.07 -16.19
C ALA A 120 -4.82 1.57 -16.25
N SER A 121 -5.50 2.29 -17.14
CA SER A 121 -5.54 3.74 -17.08
C SER A 121 -5.87 4.15 -15.64
N SER A 122 -5.12 5.11 -15.11
CA SER A 122 -5.16 5.46 -13.70
C SER A 122 -5.25 6.97 -13.52
N LEU A 123 -5.70 7.38 -12.35
CA LEU A 123 -5.66 8.78 -11.94
C LEU A 123 -4.22 9.23 -11.82
N ARG A 124 -3.98 10.50 -12.09
CA ARG A 124 -2.75 11.17 -11.65
C ARG A 124 -3.00 11.81 -10.29
N GLY A 125 -2.07 11.58 -9.36
CA GLY A 125 -2.10 12.26 -8.07
C GLY A 125 -1.64 13.71 -8.24
N GLU A 126 -2.34 14.64 -7.60
CA GLU A 126 -1.85 16.02 -7.46
C GLU A 126 -1.00 16.17 -6.20
N THR A 127 0.04 16.98 -6.35
CA THR A 127 0.89 17.43 -5.26
C THR A 127 0.34 18.74 -4.73
N MET A 128 0.34 18.90 -3.40
CA MET A 128 -0.20 20.12 -2.80
C MET A 128 0.85 21.22 -2.72
N ASN A 129 0.42 22.47 -2.90
CA ASN A 129 1.29 23.63 -2.67
C ASN A 129 1.42 23.97 -1.18
N GLU A 130 0.47 23.54 -0.35
CA GLU A 130 0.36 23.90 1.07
C GLU A 130 0.22 22.66 1.95
N SER A 131 0.61 22.81 3.23
CA SER A 131 0.44 21.77 4.25
C SER A 131 -0.99 21.77 4.78
N VAL A 132 -1.89 21.04 4.12
CA VAL A 132 -3.27 20.86 4.60
C VAL A 132 -3.42 19.49 5.24
N LEU A 133 -4.11 19.39 6.38
CA LEU A 133 -4.44 18.08 6.95
C LEU A 133 -5.31 17.31 5.94
N ASN A 134 -4.78 16.20 5.44
CA ASN A 134 -5.49 15.35 4.50
C ASN A 134 -5.40 13.88 4.91
N PHE A 135 -6.48 13.15 4.65
CA PHE A 135 -6.60 11.72 4.92
C PHE A 135 -7.44 11.11 3.81
N TYR A 136 -6.89 10.83 2.63
CA TYR A 136 -7.70 10.19 1.59
C TYR A 136 -6.87 9.47 0.52
N GLN A 137 -6.15 8.41 0.92
CA GLN A 137 -5.25 7.67 0.03
C GLN A 137 -5.91 6.48 -0.68
N SER A 138 -7.15 6.14 -0.34
CA SER A 138 -7.76 4.88 -0.78
C SER A 138 -7.87 4.76 -2.30
N SER A 139 -8.17 5.85 -3.01
CA SER A 139 -8.17 5.88 -4.49
C SER A 139 -6.78 5.65 -5.07
N PHE A 140 -5.72 6.11 -4.40
CA PHE A 140 -4.33 5.88 -4.81
C PHE A 140 -3.98 4.40 -4.71
N LEU A 141 -4.54 3.69 -3.71
CA LEU A 141 -4.24 2.27 -3.49
C LEU A 141 -4.64 1.37 -4.67
N GLU A 142 -5.68 1.75 -5.41
CA GLU A 142 -6.17 1.03 -6.61
C GLU A 142 -5.18 1.11 -7.78
N GLY A 143 -4.42 2.19 -7.88
CA GLY A 143 -3.57 2.49 -9.03
C GLY A 143 -3.50 3.99 -9.29
N VAL A 144 -2.32 4.58 -9.18
CA VAL A 144 -2.10 6.00 -9.48
C VAL A 144 -0.85 6.17 -10.34
N GLU A 145 -0.97 7.01 -11.35
CA GLU A 145 0.10 7.42 -12.25
C GLU A 145 1.03 8.40 -11.53
N SER A 146 2.34 8.20 -11.73
CA SER A 146 3.37 9.16 -11.32
C SER A 146 3.12 10.54 -11.97
N SER A 147 3.61 11.61 -11.33
CA SER A 147 3.53 12.99 -11.85
C SER A 147 4.13 13.15 -13.26
N ARG A 148 5.06 12.27 -13.65
CA ARG A 148 5.72 12.27 -14.97
C ARG A 148 5.03 11.39 -16.02
N GLY A 149 3.95 10.69 -15.67
CA GLY A 149 3.08 10.03 -16.65
C GLY A 149 3.60 8.73 -17.28
N SER A 150 4.63 8.09 -16.72
CA SER A 150 5.21 6.86 -17.31
C SER A 150 5.01 5.63 -16.44
N LEU A 151 4.98 5.80 -15.12
CA LEU A 151 4.86 4.71 -14.15
C LEU A 151 3.52 4.77 -13.41
N VAL A 152 2.95 3.61 -13.13
CA VAL A 152 1.75 3.42 -12.32
C VAL A 152 2.10 2.57 -11.11
N ALA A 153 1.73 3.04 -9.92
CA ALA A 153 1.87 2.30 -8.67
C ALA A 153 0.49 1.83 -8.19
N SER A 154 0.38 0.60 -7.72
CA SER A 154 -0.87 0.06 -7.14
C SER A 154 -0.57 -0.93 -6.02
N LEU A 155 -1.45 -1.01 -5.02
CA LEU A 155 -1.38 -2.08 -4.02
C LEU A 155 -2.09 -3.32 -4.57
N LYS A 156 -1.34 -4.42 -4.65
CA LYS A 156 -1.90 -5.74 -4.97
C LYS A 156 -2.03 -6.55 -3.68
N SER A 157 -3.26 -6.97 -3.38
CA SER A 157 -3.55 -7.91 -2.30
C SER A 157 -3.48 -9.33 -2.84
N ARG A 158 -2.77 -10.21 -2.14
CA ARG A 158 -2.81 -11.64 -2.42
C ARG A 158 -4.04 -12.25 -1.76
N PHE A 159 -5.02 -12.71 -2.54
CA PHE A 159 -6.32 -13.20 -2.03
C PHE A 159 -7.13 -12.15 -1.26
N ARG A 160 -8.40 -12.48 -1.02
CA ARG A 160 -9.29 -11.78 -0.07
C ARG A 160 -8.64 -11.77 1.32
N GLY A 161 -7.79 -10.78 1.57
CA GLY A 161 -7.19 -10.52 2.87
C GLY A 161 -5.70 -10.82 3.08
N GLY A 162 -4.87 -11.14 2.08
CA GLY A 162 -3.46 -11.47 2.32
C GLY A 162 -2.48 -10.28 2.35
N SER A 163 -1.19 -10.63 2.35
CA SER A 163 -0.03 -9.72 2.21
C SER A 163 -0.23 -8.73 1.06
N LYS A 164 -0.15 -7.43 1.34
CA LYS A 164 -0.21 -6.36 0.34
C LYS A 164 1.21 -5.99 -0.10
N ARG A 165 1.41 -5.92 -1.40
CA ARG A 165 2.66 -5.43 -2.00
C ARG A 165 2.37 -4.28 -2.94
N LEU A 166 3.30 -3.34 -3.00
CA LEU A 166 3.29 -2.29 -3.99
C LEU A 166 3.83 -2.86 -5.31
N LEU A 167 3.07 -2.67 -6.38
CA LEU A 167 3.45 -3.03 -7.74
C LEU A 167 3.59 -1.75 -8.56
N ILE A 168 4.73 -1.60 -9.22
CA ILE A 168 5.01 -0.55 -10.20
C ILE A 168 5.00 -1.16 -11.59
N GLN A 169 4.30 -0.51 -12.51
CA GLN A 169 4.21 -0.89 -13.93
C GLN A 169 4.52 0.32 -14.80
N SER A 170 4.98 0.11 -16.03
CA SER A 170 5.14 1.17 -17.03
C SER A 170 4.00 1.17 -18.03
N HIS A 171 3.55 2.36 -18.44
CA HIS A 171 2.67 2.50 -19.61
C HIS A 171 3.40 2.23 -20.92
N ASP A 172 4.68 2.59 -20.98
CA ASP A 172 5.51 2.51 -22.19
C ASP A 172 6.14 1.13 -22.40
N ASP A 173 6.31 0.36 -21.31
CA ASP A 173 6.89 -0.98 -21.34
C ASP A 173 6.02 -1.96 -20.54
N PRO A 174 5.20 -2.78 -21.21
CA PRO A 174 4.33 -3.75 -20.53
C PRO A 174 5.08 -4.96 -19.95
N GLU A 175 6.38 -5.10 -20.22
CA GLU A 175 7.26 -6.07 -19.55
C GLU A 175 7.94 -5.48 -18.30
N PHE A 176 7.80 -4.17 -18.04
CA PHE A 176 8.40 -3.51 -16.88
C PHE A 176 7.54 -3.67 -15.62
N PHE A 177 8.16 -4.24 -14.58
CA PHE A 177 7.57 -4.37 -13.26
C PHE A 177 8.60 -4.10 -12.17
N MET A 178 8.20 -3.43 -11.09
CA MET A 178 8.92 -3.46 -9.81
C MET A 178 7.95 -3.81 -8.70
N ILE A 179 8.39 -4.60 -7.71
CA ILE A 179 7.55 -5.03 -6.60
C ILE A 179 8.24 -4.65 -5.30
N SER A 180 7.50 -4.07 -4.34
CA SER A 180 8.06 -3.80 -3.02
C SER A 180 8.56 -5.09 -2.39
N THR A 181 9.75 -5.01 -1.79
CA THR A 181 10.33 -6.11 -1.01
C THR A 181 9.43 -6.46 0.18
N HIS A 182 8.80 -5.45 0.77
CA HIS A 182 7.84 -5.50 1.87
C HIS A 182 6.53 -6.16 1.43
N ASP A 183 6.02 -7.07 2.27
CA ASP A 183 4.83 -7.88 2.05
C ASP A 183 3.59 -7.43 2.86
N ALA A 184 3.67 -6.27 3.49
CA ALA A 184 2.57 -5.74 4.28
C ALA A 184 2.45 -4.21 4.13
N VAL A 185 2.51 -3.74 2.88
CA VAL A 185 2.36 -2.31 2.57
C VAL A 185 0.93 -1.87 2.82
N GLU A 186 0.73 -0.80 3.59
CA GLU A 186 -0.58 -0.31 4.01
C GLU A 186 -1.08 0.85 3.13
N GLU A 187 -0.18 1.78 2.85
CA GLU A 187 -0.42 3.02 2.09
C GLU A 187 0.81 3.38 1.25
N PHE A 188 0.62 4.20 0.22
CA PHE A 188 1.73 4.80 -0.51
C PHE A 188 1.36 6.14 -1.14
N LEU A 189 2.36 6.97 -1.39
CA LEU A 189 2.25 8.20 -2.20
C LEU A 189 3.45 8.31 -3.15
N TRP A 190 3.20 8.81 -4.35
CA TRP A 190 4.26 9.27 -5.24
C TRP A 190 4.91 10.53 -4.69
N LEU A 191 6.23 10.66 -4.87
CA LEU A 191 6.91 11.93 -4.69
C LEU A 191 6.92 12.74 -5.99
N PRO A 192 7.14 14.06 -5.93
CA PRO A 192 7.02 14.96 -7.08
C PRO A 192 7.92 14.59 -8.26
N GLY A 193 9.05 13.94 -7.98
CA GLY A 193 10.00 13.48 -9.01
C GLY A 193 9.46 12.38 -9.91
N GLY A 194 8.40 11.67 -9.49
CA GLY A 194 7.75 10.60 -10.27
C GLY A 194 8.52 9.28 -10.31
N PHE A 195 9.69 9.21 -9.67
CA PHE A 195 10.53 8.00 -9.59
C PHE A 195 10.80 7.58 -8.15
N GLU A 196 10.15 8.22 -7.19
CA GLU A 196 10.30 7.92 -5.78
C GLU A 196 8.93 7.79 -5.13
N ILE A 197 8.84 6.88 -4.17
CA ILE A 197 7.62 6.57 -3.45
C ILE A 197 7.90 6.59 -1.95
N ILE A 198 6.96 7.11 -1.19
CA ILE A 198 6.88 6.86 0.24
C ILE A 198 5.75 5.85 0.50
N PHE A 199 5.98 4.87 1.37
CA PHE A 199 4.95 3.91 1.76
C PHE A 199 5.05 3.53 3.23
N THR A 200 3.93 3.15 3.83
CA THR A 200 3.90 2.57 5.17
C THR A 200 3.79 1.06 5.07
N ALA A 201 4.41 0.34 6.00
CA ALA A 201 4.27 -1.10 6.08
C ALA A 201 4.25 -1.55 7.55
N SER A 202 3.35 -2.45 7.89
CA SER A 202 3.26 -3.00 9.24
C SER A 202 2.87 -4.48 9.23
N GLY A 203 3.43 -5.26 10.16
CA GLY A 203 3.16 -6.69 10.31
C GLY A 203 3.98 -7.60 9.39
N SER A 204 5.02 -7.06 8.72
CA SER A 204 5.97 -7.92 8.02
C SER A 204 6.78 -8.74 9.04
N LYS A 205 6.95 -10.03 8.76
CA LYS A 205 7.81 -10.90 9.57
C LYS A 205 9.29 -10.77 9.22
N ARG A 206 9.58 -10.16 8.07
CA ARG A 206 10.92 -10.10 7.47
C ARG A 206 11.52 -8.71 7.52
N TYR A 207 10.66 -7.70 7.44
CA TYR A 207 11.03 -6.31 7.51
C TYR A 207 10.37 -5.69 8.74
N ASP A 208 11.03 -4.70 9.32
CA ASP A 208 10.47 -3.99 10.46
C ASP A 208 9.21 -3.21 10.03
N ASP A 209 8.34 -2.90 11.00
CA ASP A 209 7.27 -1.93 10.77
C ASP A 209 7.93 -0.57 10.48
N GLY A 210 7.35 0.22 9.57
CA GLY A 210 8.05 1.41 9.14
C GLY A 210 7.33 2.33 8.18
N LEU A 211 7.98 3.47 8.01
CA LEU A 211 7.72 4.45 6.98
C LEU A 211 8.92 4.39 6.03
N TYR A 212 8.70 4.02 4.79
CA TYR A 212 9.75 3.66 3.85
C TYR A 212 9.79 4.63 2.68
N TYR A 213 10.98 5.15 2.39
CA TYR A 213 11.29 5.82 1.14
C TYR A 213 11.87 4.81 0.16
N TRP A 214 11.42 4.83 -1.08
CA TRP A 214 11.90 3.98 -2.17
C TRP A 214 12.22 4.81 -3.40
N ASN A 215 13.49 4.84 -3.78
CA ASN A 215 13.92 5.37 -5.06
C ASN A 215 13.88 4.24 -6.10
N LEU A 216 13.04 4.38 -7.11
CA LEU A 216 12.87 3.38 -8.16
C LEU A 216 14.04 3.37 -9.15
N THR A 217 14.82 4.46 -9.22
CA THR A 217 15.93 4.58 -10.16
C THR A 217 17.04 3.60 -9.84
N ASP A 218 17.48 3.57 -8.58
CA ASP A 218 18.54 2.70 -8.08
C ASP A 218 18.02 1.56 -7.18
N ASN A 219 16.69 1.47 -7.03
CA ASN A 219 16.01 0.55 -6.13
C ASN A 219 16.43 0.68 -4.65
N HIS A 220 16.94 1.85 -4.24
CA HIS A 220 17.32 2.10 -2.86
C HIS A 220 16.09 2.29 -1.97
N ILE A 221 16.04 1.56 -0.83
CA ILE A 221 14.96 1.63 0.14
C ILE A 221 15.52 2.00 1.51
N VAL A 222 14.89 2.96 2.19
CA VAL A 222 15.28 3.43 3.53
C VAL A 222 14.07 3.43 4.47
N ASN A 223 14.20 2.83 5.66
CA ASN A 223 13.22 3.01 6.74
C ASN A 223 13.50 4.31 7.49
N LEU A 224 12.54 5.22 7.46
CA LEU A 224 12.59 6.55 8.07
C LEU A 224 12.02 6.57 9.50
N LEU A 225 11.23 5.57 9.90
CA LEU A 225 10.60 5.51 11.22
C LEU A 225 11.60 5.58 12.40
N PRO A 226 12.81 4.98 12.33
CA PRO A 226 13.81 5.15 13.37
C PRO A 226 14.17 6.61 13.67
N LYS A 227 14.26 7.48 12.64
CA LYS A 227 14.56 8.91 12.81
C LYS A 227 13.44 9.63 13.59
N VAL A 228 12.18 9.29 13.32
CA VAL A 228 11.01 9.80 14.08
C VAL A 228 11.07 9.34 15.53
N ARG A 229 11.33 8.05 15.76
CA ARG A 229 11.40 7.48 17.10
C ARG A 229 12.49 8.15 17.94
N GLU A 230 13.69 8.26 17.41
CA GLU A 230 14.82 8.87 18.12
C GLU A 230 14.53 10.32 18.50
N LYS A 231 13.96 11.11 17.56
CA LYS A 231 13.73 12.54 17.79
C LYS A 231 12.52 12.83 18.69
N PHE A 232 11.39 12.18 18.46
CA PHE A 232 10.11 12.55 19.10
C PHE A 232 9.63 11.55 20.15
N PHE A 233 10.15 10.33 20.14
CA PHE A 233 9.74 9.25 21.04
C PHE A 233 10.93 8.55 21.74
N PRO A 234 11.97 9.27 22.23
CA PRO A 234 13.21 8.65 22.72
C PRO A 234 13.03 7.80 23.98
N ARG A 235 11.91 7.95 24.68
CA ARG A 235 11.59 7.21 25.91
C ARG A 235 10.75 5.95 25.67
N LEU A 236 10.29 5.71 24.45
CA LEU A 236 9.54 4.50 24.14
C LEU A 236 10.49 3.30 24.08
N SER A 237 10.01 2.15 24.55
CA SER A 237 10.74 0.89 24.35
C SER A 237 10.81 0.57 22.85
N ALA A 238 11.87 -0.14 22.44
CA ALA A 238 12.02 -0.59 21.05
C ALA A 238 10.83 -1.45 20.57
N GLU A 239 10.19 -2.17 21.50
CA GLU A 239 9.01 -3.01 21.28
C GLU A 239 7.72 -2.21 21.09
N THR A 240 7.67 -0.95 21.54
CA THR A 240 6.47 -0.12 21.38
C THR A 240 6.31 0.28 19.93
N LYS A 241 5.26 -0.23 19.28
CA LYS A 241 4.93 0.12 17.90
C LYS A 241 4.56 1.59 17.80
N ILE A 242 4.99 2.23 16.71
CA ILE A 242 4.54 3.56 16.31
C ILE A 242 3.66 3.35 15.09
N THR A 243 2.42 3.78 15.18
CA THR A 243 1.51 3.73 14.05
C THR A 243 1.66 4.97 13.21
N VAL A 244 1.63 4.81 11.89
CA VAL A 244 1.82 5.87 10.91
C VAL A 244 0.66 5.86 9.93
N SER A 245 0.18 7.05 9.56
CA SER A 245 -0.69 7.23 8.39
C SER A 245 -0.12 8.35 7.53
N LEU A 246 0.02 8.09 6.24
CA LEU A 246 0.46 9.11 5.29
C LEU A 246 -0.65 10.16 5.10
N SER A 247 -0.28 11.43 4.95
CA SER A 247 -1.22 12.51 4.67
C SER A 247 -1.14 12.93 3.20
N HIS A 248 -0.08 13.65 2.83
CA HIS A 248 0.13 14.19 1.49
C HIS A 248 1.61 14.50 1.24
N VAL A 249 1.92 14.93 0.01
CA VAL A 249 3.25 15.41 -0.38
C VAL A 249 3.12 16.80 -1.00
N SER A 250 4.11 17.65 -0.73
CA SER A 250 4.17 19.01 -1.29
C SER A 250 5.30 19.17 -2.31
N ASP A 251 5.14 20.07 -3.27
CA ASP A 251 6.16 20.36 -4.31
C ASP A 251 7.16 21.45 -3.90
N ALA A 252 6.80 22.29 -2.94
CA ALA A 252 7.63 23.37 -2.46
C ALA A 252 7.40 23.52 -0.94
N PRO A 253 8.30 23.01 -0.08
CA PRO A 253 9.70 22.62 -0.33
C PRO A 253 9.97 21.08 -0.38
N ASN A 254 9.16 20.28 -1.09
CA ASN A 254 9.31 18.81 -1.19
C ASN A 254 9.12 18.07 0.15
N PHE A 255 8.16 18.47 1.00
CA PHE A 255 7.89 17.73 2.23
C PHE A 255 6.96 16.54 2.02
N ILE A 256 7.24 15.47 2.75
CA ILE A 256 6.37 14.31 2.92
C ILE A 256 5.70 14.42 4.28
N TYR A 257 4.38 14.49 4.31
CA TYR A 257 3.60 14.69 5.54
C TYR A 257 2.89 13.43 6.00
N PHE A 258 2.89 13.20 7.30
CA PHE A 258 2.31 11.99 7.90
C PHE A 258 1.92 12.23 9.37
N PHE A 259 0.99 11.41 9.86
CA PHE A 259 0.65 11.32 11.26
C PHE A 259 1.41 10.16 11.91
N ALA A 260 1.88 10.35 13.14
CA ALA A 260 2.51 9.28 13.90
C ALA A 260 2.18 9.33 15.39
N MET A 261 1.79 8.19 15.95
CA MET A 261 1.45 8.05 17.37
C MET A 261 1.85 6.66 17.89
N PRO A 262 2.28 6.53 19.16
CA PRO A 262 2.52 5.21 19.76
C PRO A 262 1.23 4.38 19.80
N PHE A 263 1.31 3.11 19.39
CA PHE A 263 0.14 2.22 19.36
C PHE A 263 -0.20 1.70 20.75
N GLN A 264 -1.48 1.78 21.14
CA GLN A 264 -1.97 1.34 22.45
C GLN A 264 -3.18 0.39 22.34
N ASN A 265 -3.21 -0.52 21.36
CA ASN A 265 -4.33 -1.43 21.01
C ASN A 265 -5.62 -0.75 20.57
N GLU A 266 -5.94 0.39 21.17
CA GLU A 266 -7.00 1.33 20.84
C GLU A 266 -6.35 2.64 20.41
N LEU A 267 -6.90 3.30 19.39
CA LEU A 267 -6.50 4.63 18.98
C LEU A 267 -7.74 5.50 18.83
N ASP A 268 -7.77 6.64 19.51
CA ASP A 268 -8.81 7.65 19.29
C ASP A 268 -8.51 8.38 17.97
N PRO A 269 -9.39 8.30 16.95
CA PRO A 269 -9.15 8.99 15.68
C PRO A 269 -8.98 10.51 15.86
N LYS A 270 -9.74 11.11 16.79
CA LYS A 270 -9.70 12.55 17.05
C LYS A 270 -8.37 12.98 17.62
N GLU A 271 -7.75 12.14 18.43
CA GLU A 271 -6.41 12.41 18.98
C GLU A 271 -5.31 12.14 17.96
N PHE A 272 -5.42 11.03 17.22
CA PHE A 272 -4.41 10.64 16.24
C PHE A 272 -4.23 11.69 15.14
N TYR A 273 -5.31 12.30 14.65
CA TYR A 273 -5.29 13.28 13.56
C TYR A 273 -5.12 14.75 14.03
N ARG A 274 -4.52 14.98 15.20
CA ARG A 274 -4.16 16.32 15.68
C ARG A 274 -2.82 16.80 15.12
N TYR A 275 -2.65 18.11 15.00
CA TYR A 275 -1.39 18.74 14.60
C TYR A 275 -0.19 18.32 15.45
N HIS A 276 -0.35 18.12 16.76
CA HIS A 276 0.77 17.66 17.59
C HIS A 276 1.28 16.25 17.23
N ASN A 277 0.49 15.46 16.51
CA ASN A 277 0.86 14.16 15.94
C ASN A 277 1.18 14.24 14.44
N PHE A 278 1.30 15.44 13.88
CA PHE A 278 1.56 15.69 12.47
C PHE A 278 3.03 16.06 12.22
N TYR A 279 3.67 15.33 11.30
CA TYR A 279 5.12 15.39 11.08
C TYR A 279 5.43 15.51 9.59
N ALA A 280 6.63 16.02 9.29
CA ALA A 280 7.12 16.19 7.94
C ALA A 280 8.55 15.65 7.80
N PHE A 281 8.84 15.04 6.65
CA PHE A 281 10.19 14.66 6.22
C PHE A 281 10.63 15.49 5.02
N ASN A 282 11.86 16.02 5.05
CA ASN A 282 12.48 16.63 3.88
C ASN A 282 13.50 15.68 3.22
N PRO A 283 13.19 15.05 2.07
CA PRO A 283 14.12 14.17 1.37
C PRO A 283 15.35 14.91 0.85
N ARG A 284 15.30 16.23 0.65
CA ARG A 284 16.45 17.05 0.22
C ARG A 284 17.42 17.41 1.35
N SER A 285 17.03 17.18 2.60
CA SER A 285 17.83 17.49 3.80
C SER A 285 18.16 16.22 4.60
N ASP A 286 18.64 15.18 3.91
CA ASP A 286 18.92 13.85 4.49
C ASP A 286 17.75 13.30 5.34
N PHE A 287 16.52 13.47 4.86
CA PHE A 287 15.31 13.08 5.58
C PHE A 287 15.25 13.70 6.99
N ALA A 288 15.64 14.97 7.13
CA ALA A 288 15.40 15.73 8.34
C ALA A 288 13.90 15.71 8.64
N VAL A 289 13.57 15.34 9.89
CA VAL A 289 12.18 15.23 10.35
C VAL A 289 11.83 16.39 11.27
N SER A 290 10.69 17.03 11.03
CA SER A 290 10.12 18.08 11.87
C SER A 290 8.70 17.69 12.29
N ARG A 291 8.25 18.28 13.39
CA ARG A 291 6.82 18.31 13.71
C ARG A 291 6.24 19.55 13.04
N VAL A 292 5.09 19.42 12.41
CA VAL A 292 4.39 20.56 11.81
C VAL A 292 3.75 21.37 12.94
N THR A 293 3.97 22.67 12.94
CA THR A 293 3.40 23.59 13.92
C THR A 293 2.20 24.31 13.34
N ALA A 294 1.16 24.51 14.15
CA ALA A 294 0.01 25.34 13.86
C ALA A 294 -0.29 26.22 15.07
N ASP A 295 -0.99 27.34 14.87
CA ASP A 295 -1.35 28.29 15.93
C ASP A 295 -2.22 27.65 17.01
N GLU A 296 -3.08 26.69 16.63
CA GLU A 296 -3.87 25.88 17.54
C GLU A 296 -3.73 24.39 17.18
N ASP A 297 -4.02 23.51 18.15
CA ASP A 297 -3.96 22.05 17.98
C ASP A 297 -5.27 21.51 17.38
N TYR A 298 -5.52 21.88 16.13
CA TYR A 298 -6.66 21.40 15.35
C TYR A 298 -6.52 19.91 15.01
N ALA A 299 -7.66 19.24 14.84
CA ALA A 299 -7.77 17.90 14.28
C ALA A 299 -8.33 17.95 12.86
N ILE A 300 -8.10 16.89 12.06
CA ILE A 300 -8.66 16.82 10.70
C ILE A 300 -10.19 16.96 10.65
N PHE A 301 -10.88 16.56 11.72
CA PHE A 301 -12.34 16.66 11.84
C PHE A 301 -12.84 18.10 12.04
N ASP A 302 -11.94 19.05 12.28
CA ASP A 302 -12.27 20.48 12.37
C ASP A 302 -12.37 21.14 10.97
N TYR A 303 -12.02 20.42 9.91
CA TYR A 303 -12.04 20.90 8.53
C TYR A 303 -13.01 20.10 7.65
N PRO A 304 -13.56 20.70 6.58
CA PRO A 304 -14.30 19.96 5.56
C PRO A 304 -13.37 18.96 4.87
N ILE A 305 -13.63 17.67 5.08
CA ILE A 305 -12.88 16.60 4.44
C ILE A 305 -13.31 16.54 2.96
N ASN A 306 -12.48 17.06 2.06
CA ASN A 306 -12.67 16.99 0.61
C ASN A 306 -11.50 16.24 -0.06
N HIS A 307 -11.84 15.31 -0.94
CA HIS A 307 -10.93 14.50 -1.75
C HIS A 307 -10.47 15.20 -3.04
N ASP A 308 -11.19 16.22 -3.52
CA ASP A 308 -10.93 16.87 -4.82
C ASP A 308 -9.51 17.43 -4.92
N ALA A 309 -8.96 17.96 -3.82
CA ALA A 309 -7.66 18.62 -3.81
C ALA A 309 -6.45 17.69 -4.03
N LEU A 310 -6.65 16.38 -4.07
CA LEU A 310 -5.59 15.38 -4.27
C LEU A 310 -5.60 14.74 -5.66
N ILE A 311 -6.56 15.08 -6.51
CA ILE A 311 -6.85 14.34 -7.74
C ILE A 311 -6.82 15.29 -8.92
N ASP A 312 -6.04 14.93 -9.93
CA ASP A 312 -6.09 15.61 -11.23
C ASP A 312 -7.39 15.19 -11.94
N HIS A 313 -8.40 16.07 -11.88
CA HIS A 313 -9.71 15.79 -12.45
C HIS A 313 -9.69 15.60 -13.97
N ASP A 314 -8.68 16.11 -14.69
CA ASP A 314 -8.54 15.89 -16.13
C ASP A 314 -8.24 14.41 -16.44
N THR A 315 -7.71 13.67 -15.46
CA THR A 315 -7.44 12.23 -15.57
C THR A 315 -8.63 11.36 -15.14
N MET A 316 -9.76 11.93 -14.73
CA MET A 316 -10.92 11.15 -14.27
C MET A 316 -11.48 10.20 -15.32
N LEU A 317 -11.39 10.52 -16.61
CA LEU A 317 -11.84 9.62 -17.67
C LEU A 317 -11.05 8.30 -17.66
N ALA A 318 -9.76 8.37 -17.33
CA ALA A 318 -8.83 7.25 -17.24
C ALA A 318 -9.03 6.40 -15.98
N ALA A 319 -9.62 6.92 -14.91
CA ALA A 319 -9.77 6.24 -13.63
C ALA A 319 -10.58 4.93 -13.70
N THR A 320 -10.29 3.99 -12.80
CA THR A 320 -11.06 2.75 -12.63
C THR A 320 -12.48 3.05 -12.12
N SER A 321 -13.42 2.09 -12.26
CA SER A 321 -14.78 2.24 -11.73
C SER A 321 -14.79 2.46 -10.22
N SER A 322 -13.99 1.68 -9.48
CA SER A 322 -13.83 1.84 -8.02
C SER A 322 -13.34 3.24 -7.64
N GLN A 323 -12.38 3.79 -8.38
CA GLN A 323 -11.89 5.15 -8.13
C GLN A 323 -12.95 6.21 -8.43
N LYS A 324 -13.66 6.10 -9.55
CA LYS A 324 -14.74 7.02 -9.92
C LYS A 324 -15.85 7.03 -8.86
N ASP A 325 -16.27 5.83 -8.45
CA ASP A 325 -17.32 5.68 -7.45
C ASP A 325 -16.87 6.22 -6.08
N TRP A 326 -15.61 5.99 -5.70
CA TRP A 326 -15.02 6.49 -4.46
C TRP A 326 -15.00 8.01 -4.40
N ILE A 327 -14.58 8.66 -5.48
CA ILE A 327 -14.51 10.12 -5.61
C ILE A 327 -15.90 10.74 -5.62
N ALA A 328 -16.91 10.01 -6.10
CA ALA A 328 -18.29 10.46 -6.04
C ALA A 328 -18.92 10.34 -4.64
N LEU A 329 -18.26 9.68 -3.67
CA LEU A 329 -18.78 9.55 -2.31
C LEU A 329 -18.71 10.87 -1.57
N THR A 330 -19.85 11.30 -1.04
CA THR A 330 -19.94 12.46 -0.15
C THR A 330 -20.08 12.03 1.30
N LEU A 331 -19.69 12.91 2.22
CA LEU A 331 -19.93 12.79 3.66
C LEU A 331 -21.01 13.80 4.14
N SER A 332 -21.63 14.53 3.21
CA SER A 332 -22.62 15.57 3.50
C SER A 332 -23.99 15.23 2.92
N GLY A 333 -25.06 15.69 3.57
CA GLY A 333 -26.45 15.51 3.12
C GLY A 333 -27.26 14.51 3.94
N ASP A 334 -28.27 13.91 3.31
CA ASP A 334 -29.22 13.01 3.96
C ASP A 334 -28.53 11.72 4.46
N LYS A 335 -28.66 11.42 5.76
CA LYS A 335 -27.97 10.29 6.42
C LYS A 335 -28.36 8.94 5.85
N GLN A 336 -29.62 8.73 5.50
CA GLN A 336 -30.06 7.45 4.93
C GLN A 336 -29.40 7.24 3.57
N LYS A 337 -29.44 8.27 2.71
CA LYS A 337 -28.79 8.23 1.40
C LYS A 337 -27.27 8.04 1.52
N LEU A 338 -26.64 8.69 2.49
CA LEU A 338 -25.21 8.50 2.79
C LEU A 338 -24.92 7.03 3.11
N LEU A 339 -25.64 6.44 4.07
CA LEU A 339 -25.46 5.03 4.45
C LEU A 339 -25.66 4.10 3.25
N GLU A 340 -26.75 4.28 2.49
CA GLU A 340 -27.04 3.45 1.31
C GLU A 340 -25.94 3.53 0.24
N THR A 341 -25.43 4.73 -0.03
CA THR A 341 -24.38 4.96 -1.04
C THR A 341 -23.05 4.31 -0.61
N TRP A 342 -22.66 4.50 0.65
CA TRP A 342 -21.44 3.90 1.20
C TRP A 342 -21.52 2.37 1.32
N GLN A 343 -22.69 1.82 1.68
CA GLN A 343 -22.93 0.38 1.66
C GLN A 343 -22.82 -0.20 0.24
N ALA A 344 -23.42 0.47 -0.75
CA ALA A 344 -23.35 0.05 -2.15
C ALA A 344 -21.90 0.04 -2.64
N TYR A 345 -21.11 1.06 -2.31
CA TYR A 345 -19.69 1.10 -2.64
C TYR A 345 -18.93 -0.09 -2.04
N CYS A 346 -19.06 -0.33 -0.73
CA CYS A 346 -18.36 -1.43 -0.04
C CYS A 346 -18.74 -2.80 -0.62
N THR A 347 -20.00 -2.96 -1.04
CA THR A 347 -20.49 -4.21 -1.65
C THR A 347 -19.93 -4.41 -3.05
N ASN A 348 -20.02 -3.38 -3.90
CA ASN A 348 -19.60 -3.44 -5.30
C ASN A 348 -18.08 -3.56 -5.47
N HIS A 349 -17.31 -2.99 -4.53
CA HIS A 349 -15.85 -2.95 -4.57
C HIS A 349 -15.21 -3.75 -3.42
N SER A 350 -15.81 -4.89 -3.05
CA SER A 350 -15.35 -5.72 -1.93
C SER A 350 -13.98 -6.39 -2.14
N ASP A 351 -13.49 -6.48 -3.38
CA ASP A 351 -12.16 -6.98 -3.68
C ASP A 351 -11.10 -5.86 -3.80
N SER A 352 -11.50 -4.60 -3.54
CA SER A 352 -10.63 -3.42 -3.60
C SER A 352 -9.61 -3.35 -2.45
N PRO A 353 -8.37 -2.90 -2.70
CA PRO A 353 -7.42 -2.52 -1.64
C PRO A 353 -7.89 -1.34 -0.77
N ALA A 354 -8.86 -0.55 -1.24
CA ALA A 354 -9.49 0.56 -0.54
C ALA A 354 -10.55 0.11 0.49
N LEU A 355 -11.07 -1.11 0.39
CA LEU A 355 -12.19 -1.59 1.22
C LEU A 355 -12.02 -1.32 2.73
N PRO A 356 -10.84 -1.54 3.36
CA PRO A 356 -10.68 -1.26 4.79
C PRO A 356 -11.00 0.19 5.17
N TYR A 357 -10.63 1.15 4.32
CA TYR A 357 -10.91 2.56 4.52
C TYR A 357 -12.40 2.84 4.34
N SER A 358 -13.01 2.22 3.33
CA SER A 358 -14.44 2.37 3.05
C SER A 358 -15.31 1.87 4.19
N LEU A 359 -14.95 0.73 4.77
CA LEU A 359 -15.63 0.18 5.94
C LEU A 359 -15.44 1.05 7.18
N TRP A 360 -14.26 1.67 7.35
CA TRP A 360 -14.04 2.59 8.48
C TRP A 360 -14.90 3.85 8.38
N TRP A 361 -15.00 4.45 7.18
CA TRP A 361 -15.90 5.58 6.94
C TRP A 361 -17.37 5.19 7.15
N LEU A 362 -17.79 4.04 6.60
CA LEU A 362 -19.15 3.55 6.79
C LEU A 362 -19.48 3.30 8.27
N ALA A 363 -18.57 2.69 9.03
CA ALA A 363 -18.74 2.49 10.47
C ALA A 363 -18.86 3.84 11.22
N SER A 364 -18.07 4.83 10.81
CA SER A 364 -18.13 6.18 11.38
C SER A 364 -19.44 6.90 11.04
N LEU A 365 -19.99 6.73 9.84
CA LEU A 365 -21.33 7.24 9.48
C LEU A 365 -22.45 6.57 10.28
N TYR A 366 -22.33 5.27 10.59
CA TYR A 366 -23.24 4.60 11.52
C TYR A 366 -23.14 5.18 12.94
N ASN A 367 -21.93 5.50 13.41
CA ASN A 367 -21.73 6.17 14.70
C ASN A 367 -22.39 7.56 14.74
N ASP A 368 -22.21 8.37 13.69
CA ASP A 368 -22.83 9.70 13.59
C ASP A 368 -24.36 9.59 13.60
N THR A 369 -24.91 8.67 12.81
CA THR A 369 -26.35 8.40 12.77
C THR A 369 -26.87 7.89 14.11
N TYR A 370 -26.08 7.05 14.80
CA TYR A 370 -26.41 6.56 16.14
C TYR A 370 -26.48 7.72 17.14
N ARG A 371 -25.50 8.63 17.14
CA ARG A 371 -25.48 9.81 18.01
C ARG A 371 -26.75 10.64 17.90
N GLU A 372 -27.20 10.91 16.68
CA GLU A 372 -28.41 11.71 16.42
C GLU A 372 -29.69 11.03 16.90
N LEU A 373 -29.79 9.71 16.72
CA LEU A 373 -30.98 8.94 17.06
C LEU A 373 -31.01 8.50 18.52
N HIS A 374 -29.87 8.44 19.22
CA HIS A 374 -29.75 7.77 20.52
C HIS A 374 -30.73 8.32 21.57
N ASN A 375 -30.94 9.63 21.59
CA ASN A 375 -31.82 10.29 22.54
C ASN A 375 -33.27 10.42 22.05
N SER A 376 -33.48 10.47 20.73
CA SER A 376 -34.78 10.79 20.12
C SER A 376 -35.57 9.56 19.66
N GLN A 377 -34.88 8.52 19.18
CA GLN A 377 -35.46 7.32 18.58
C GLN A 377 -34.69 6.05 19.01
N PRO A 378 -34.76 5.63 20.30
CA PRO A 378 -33.87 4.62 20.86
C PRO A 378 -33.92 3.25 20.16
N GLN A 379 -35.09 2.85 19.66
CA GLN A 379 -35.24 1.58 18.92
C GLN A 379 -34.49 1.62 17.58
N LYS A 380 -34.61 2.71 16.80
CA LYS A 380 -33.85 2.88 15.56
C LYS A 380 -32.37 3.03 15.84
N ALA A 381 -32.01 3.79 16.87
CA ALA A 381 -30.63 3.96 17.31
C ALA A 381 -29.97 2.60 17.60
N ARG A 382 -30.68 1.68 18.27
CA ARG A 382 -30.17 0.32 18.53
C ARG A 382 -29.88 -0.47 17.25
N ILE A 383 -30.73 -0.35 16.23
CA ILE A 383 -30.53 -1.01 14.93
C ILE A 383 -29.30 -0.43 14.23
N ILE A 384 -29.20 0.89 14.14
CA ILE A 384 -28.06 1.61 13.54
C ILE A 384 -26.75 1.25 14.23
N ARG A 385 -26.74 1.22 15.57
CA ARG A 385 -25.59 0.81 16.37
C ARG A 385 -25.16 -0.64 16.07
N ASN A 386 -26.11 -1.56 15.93
CA ASN A 386 -25.80 -2.95 15.63
C ASN A 386 -25.18 -3.09 14.23
N TYR A 387 -25.69 -2.40 13.20
CA TYR A 387 -25.04 -2.36 11.89
C TYR A 387 -23.63 -1.77 11.97
N GLY A 388 -23.44 -0.68 12.73
CA GLY A 388 -22.10 -0.13 12.96
C GLY A 388 -21.12 -1.16 13.55
N LEU A 389 -21.57 -1.96 14.52
CA LEU A 389 -20.77 -3.06 15.08
C LEU A 389 -20.45 -4.15 14.05
N GLU A 390 -21.41 -4.55 13.21
CA GLU A 390 -21.19 -5.54 12.14
C GLU A 390 -20.13 -5.07 11.13
N ILE A 391 -20.17 -3.80 10.74
CA ILE A 391 -19.16 -3.21 9.83
C ILE A 391 -17.77 -3.21 10.50
N ILE A 392 -17.69 -2.87 11.79
CA ILE A 392 -16.42 -2.90 12.53
C ILE A 392 -15.87 -4.33 12.62
N GLU A 393 -16.73 -5.32 12.83
CA GLU A 393 -16.31 -6.72 12.83
C GLU A 393 -15.80 -7.16 11.46
N ALA A 394 -16.48 -6.76 10.37
CA ALA A 394 -16.01 -7.01 9.02
C ALA A 394 -14.64 -6.38 8.75
N LEU A 395 -14.45 -5.10 9.13
CA LEU A 395 -13.17 -4.39 9.00
C LEU A 395 -12.05 -5.06 9.80
N SER A 396 -12.34 -5.49 11.02
CA SER A 396 -11.37 -6.15 11.90
C SER A 396 -10.97 -7.55 11.40
N ALA A 397 -11.88 -8.22 10.68
CA ALA A 397 -11.64 -9.52 10.08
C ALA A 397 -10.76 -9.45 8.82
N LEU A 398 -10.63 -8.28 8.19
CA LEU A 398 -9.74 -8.08 7.03
C LEU A 398 -8.28 -8.04 7.51
N PRO A 399 -7.44 -9.03 7.15
CA PRO A 399 -6.03 -9.00 7.55
C PRO A 399 -5.23 -7.91 6.82
N SER A 400 -5.82 -7.31 5.79
CA SER A 400 -5.26 -6.24 4.98
C SER A 400 -5.55 -4.83 5.56
N THR A 401 -6.26 -4.76 6.70
CA THR A 401 -6.57 -3.51 7.40
C THR A 401 -5.31 -2.89 8.03
N PRO A 402 -4.97 -1.64 7.69
CA PRO A 402 -3.87 -0.88 8.31
C PRO A 402 -3.94 -0.87 9.84
N LEU A 403 -2.78 -0.84 10.49
CA LEU A 403 -2.69 -0.93 11.94
C LEU A 403 -3.45 0.20 12.66
N TYR A 404 -3.41 1.44 12.15
CA TYR A 404 -4.17 2.54 12.78
C TYR A 404 -5.67 2.35 12.62
N LEU A 405 -6.16 1.89 11.46
CA LEU A 405 -7.58 1.61 11.26
C LEU A 405 -8.09 0.52 12.20
N ARG A 406 -7.27 -0.49 12.53
CA ARG A 406 -7.60 -1.47 13.57
C ARG A 406 -7.77 -0.81 14.94
N GLY A 407 -6.82 0.06 15.32
CA GLY A 407 -6.91 0.83 16.56
C GLY A 407 -8.16 1.71 16.64
N PHE A 408 -8.50 2.39 15.54
CA PHE A 408 -9.72 3.20 15.43
C PHE A 408 -10.99 2.34 15.52
N SER A 409 -10.96 1.16 14.91
CA SER A 409 -12.07 0.21 14.94
C SER A 409 -12.34 -0.28 16.36
N GLU A 410 -11.30 -0.60 17.12
CA GLU A 410 -11.42 -0.98 18.53
C GLU A 410 -11.95 0.17 19.39
N HIS A 411 -11.51 1.40 19.14
CA HIS A 411 -12.05 2.59 19.81
C HIS A 411 -13.55 2.76 19.55
N LEU A 412 -13.97 2.65 18.29
CA LEU A 412 -15.38 2.79 17.90
C LEU A 412 -16.22 1.65 18.49
N LYS A 413 -15.73 0.41 18.40
CA LYS A 413 -16.38 -0.79 18.94
C LYS A 413 -16.64 -0.66 20.44
N LYS A 414 -15.62 -0.26 21.20
CA LYS A 414 -15.72 -0.07 22.64
C LYS A 414 -16.82 0.93 23.01
N ASN A 415 -16.87 2.07 22.32
CA ASN A 415 -17.91 3.08 22.54
C ASN A 415 -19.32 2.54 22.23
N LEU A 416 -19.50 1.93 21.05
CA LEU A 416 -20.81 1.40 20.64
C LEU A 416 -21.29 0.25 21.54
N LEU A 417 -20.40 -0.63 22.02
CA LEU A 417 -20.74 -1.67 22.99
C LEU A 417 -21.21 -1.09 24.34
N LEU A 418 -20.63 0.04 24.75
CA LEU A 418 -21.07 0.80 25.92
C LEU A 418 -22.33 1.64 25.66
N SER A 419 -22.93 1.51 24.47
CA SER A 419 -24.08 2.31 24.03
C SER A 419 -23.80 3.82 24.06
N LYS A 420 -22.57 4.21 23.78
CA LYS A 420 -22.14 5.61 23.67
C LYS A 420 -21.62 5.87 22.26
N PRO A 421 -21.99 6.98 21.61
CA PRO A 421 -21.30 7.38 20.38
C PRO A 421 -19.86 7.77 20.72
N ALA A 422 -18.90 7.43 19.85
CA ALA A 422 -17.51 7.89 19.96
C ALA A 422 -17.45 9.43 19.82
N ASP A 423 -16.45 10.13 20.36
CA ASP A 423 -16.44 11.60 20.43
C ASP A 423 -15.88 12.32 19.18
N TYR A 424 -16.23 11.84 17.99
CA TYR A 424 -15.91 12.49 16.71
C TYR A 424 -17.09 12.36 15.74
N ASN A 425 -17.15 13.23 14.73
CA ASN A 425 -18.11 13.12 13.63
C ASN A 425 -17.36 13.20 12.30
N VAL A 426 -17.79 12.41 11.34
CA VAL A 426 -17.23 12.38 9.98
C VAL A 426 -18.13 13.07 8.97
N ALA A 427 -19.44 13.03 9.21
CA ALA A 427 -20.38 13.73 8.38
C ALA A 427 -20.43 15.20 8.78
N THR A 428 -20.02 16.07 7.87
CA THR A 428 -20.17 17.51 8.02
C THR A 428 -21.66 17.87 8.01
N GLN A 429 -22.15 18.42 9.12
CA GLN A 429 -23.27 19.35 9.03
C GLN A 429 -22.70 20.58 8.31
N ALA A 430 -23.35 21.05 7.24
CA ALA A 430 -22.87 22.18 6.45
C ALA A 430 -22.43 23.36 7.35
N GLN A 431 -21.14 23.48 7.58
CA GLN A 431 -20.51 24.64 8.20
C GLN A 431 -19.65 25.28 7.12
N GLU A 432 -19.82 26.60 6.96
CA GLU A 432 -19.01 27.39 6.06
C GLU A 432 -17.52 27.25 6.43
N PRO A 433 -16.62 27.15 5.44
CA PRO A 433 -15.21 26.96 5.70
C PRO A 433 -14.64 28.17 6.45
N ASN A 434 -14.04 27.93 7.63
CA ASN A 434 -13.13 28.90 8.23
C ASN A 434 -11.88 28.98 7.35
N THR A 435 -11.84 30.04 6.53
CA THR A 435 -10.80 30.32 5.55
C THR A 435 -9.58 30.95 6.21
N SER A 436 -8.74 30.12 6.81
CA SER A 436 -7.30 30.42 6.94
C SER A 436 -6.54 29.14 7.25
N ALA A 437 -5.90 28.55 6.22
CA ALA A 437 -4.90 27.52 6.40
C ALA A 437 -3.64 28.16 7.03
N PRO A 438 -2.98 27.50 8.01
CA PRO A 438 -1.77 28.02 8.62
C PRO A 438 -0.60 27.97 7.63
N THR A 439 0.18 29.06 7.57
CA THR A 439 1.41 29.17 6.78
C THR A 439 2.59 28.53 7.52
N HIS A 440 3.40 27.75 6.81
CA HIS A 440 4.63 27.18 7.36
C HIS A 440 5.70 28.27 7.49
N ASP A 441 5.95 28.75 8.71
CA ASP A 441 7.14 29.54 8.99
C ASP A 441 8.35 28.61 9.09
N GLN A 442 9.45 28.97 8.42
CA GLN A 442 10.71 28.24 8.47
C GLN A 442 11.50 28.70 9.70
N GLU A 443 11.73 27.81 10.67
CA GLU A 443 12.82 27.95 11.66
C GLU A 443 13.98 27.01 11.34
#